data_AF-A0AAE2BKG1-F1
#
_entry.id   AF-A0AAE2BKG1-F1
#
_cell.length_a   1.000
_cell.length_b   1.000
_cell.length_c   1.000
_cell.angle_alpha   90.00
_cell.angle_beta   90.00
_cell.angle_gamma   90.00
#
_symmetry.space_group_name_H-M   'P 1'
#
loop_
_entity.id
_entity.type
_entity.pdbx_description
1 polymer ?
#
loop_
_entity_poly.entity_id
_entity_poly.type
_entity_poly.pdbx_seq_one_letter_code
_entity_poly.pdbx_strand_id
1 'polypeptide(L)'
;MYSKYKDDIKMMKSMGLDAYRFSISWSRILPRGRVSLGVNKQGIDYYNDLINTVIANDMKPFVTLFHFDLPHSLQQEYDGFLSRDVAEFFREYAELCFREFGDRVKYWMTLNEPWSYAYNGYVSYEFPPGLDPQINSLPASIVHSPPPVASQYNLYATPPVAALYNLYSTPPVADLMNSTTSPPAALPQTSPKMLKFIPYRSRPHHHIEQHHQLLNHIEQQHQLLNAVPSNSIINNQRVNNIGTSIYKLYSEPDPPRDAHAAASNLIYYSGSKRKRDPAKDAYTVGRNLLLAHALSVHSYRTKFQERQKGQIGIALNTFWCEPHMKDDANDKEAAKRAMDFTLGWFLEPVLTGQYPKTMRDCVPYGNLAAFSDGEAKMLKGSIDFLGLNYYTALYAANDPNPSHKQGYKEDQRLHLTYRVDEKNDKTLTVKDACADSMIREDYHKRHLVYLLKAMKYKQVPANVKGYFVWSWCDNFEWAVGYTVRFGLMYVDYENQQKRYPKASAIWFAKFLGSKKLVRAN
;
A
#
# COMPACT_ATOMS: atom_id res chain seq x y z
N MET A 1 13.56 -3.84 -15.13
CA MET A 1 13.82 -4.52 -13.83
C MET A 1 14.41 -5.92 -14.03
N TYR A 2 13.75 -6.86 -14.74
CA TYR A 2 14.24 -8.26 -14.89
C TYR A 2 15.71 -8.41 -15.31
N SER A 3 16.20 -7.58 -16.23
CA SER A 3 17.59 -7.58 -16.69
C SER A 3 18.50 -6.54 -16.02
N LYS A 4 17.96 -5.69 -15.13
CA LYS A 4 18.65 -4.51 -14.58
C LYS A 4 18.71 -4.48 -13.03
N TYR A 5 18.12 -5.46 -12.35
CA TYR A 5 18.02 -5.45 -10.88
C TYR A 5 19.38 -5.38 -10.17
N LYS A 6 20.44 -5.96 -10.76
CA LYS A 6 21.80 -5.89 -10.18
C LYS A 6 22.30 -4.46 -10.08
N ASP A 7 22.09 -3.66 -11.12
CA ASP A 7 22.48 -2.25 -11.13
C ASP A 7 21.54 -1.42 -10.26
N ASP A 8 20.24 -1.69 -10.33
CA ASP A 8 19.23 -1.04 -9.48
C ASP A 8 19.58 -1.24 -7.97
N ILE A 9 19.94 -2.46 -7.54
CA ILE A 9 20.31 -2.76 -6.15
C ILE A 9 21.63 -2.09 -5.74
N LYS A 10 22.65 -2.09 -6.61
CA LYS A 10 23.89 -1.36 -6.33
C LYS A 10 23.63 0.12 -6.11
N MET A 11 22.76 0.72 -6.92
CA MET A 11 22.36 2.11 -6.78
C MET A 11 21.58 2.35 -5.48
N MET A 12 20.63 1.47 -5.13
CA MET A 12 19.90 1.52 -3.85
C MET A 12 20.87 1.51 -2.67
N LYS A 13 21.84 0.60 -2.68
CA LYS A 13 22.86 0.53 -1.62
C LYS A 13 23.72 1.78 -1.58
N SER A 14 24.13 2.31 -2.74
CA SER A 14 24.90 3.55 -2.80
C SER A 14 24.13 4.77 -2.27
N MET A 15 22.80 4.76 -2.35
CA MET A 15 21.93 5.78 -1.75
C MET A 15 21.86 5.66 -0.22
N GLY A 16 22.26 4.52 0.35
CA GLY A 16 22.20 4.26 1.80
C GLY A 16 20.95 3.54 2.26
N LEU A 17 20.18 2.92 1.35
CA LEU A 17 18.97 2.17 1.72
C LEU A 17 19.33 0.85 2.44
N ASP A 18 18.60 0.53 3.52
CA ASP A 18 18.82 -0.69 4.32
C ASP A 18 18.07 -1.93 3.81
N ALA A 19 16.98 -1.72 3.06
CA ALA A 19 16.06 -2.77 2.68
C ALA A 19 15.48 -2.52 1.29
N TYR A 20 15.16 -3.62 0.59
CA TYR A 20 14.44 -3.58 -0.67
C TYR A 20 13.17 -4.42 -0.57
N ARG A 21 12.04 -3.77 -0.79
CA ARG A 21 10.73 -4.40 -0.85
C ARG A 21 10.36 -4.69 -2.31
N PHE A 22 10.08 -5.95 -2.62
CA PHE A 22 9.64 -6.39 -3.95
C PHE A 22 8.61 -7.52 -3.85
N SER A 23 7.92 -7.83 -4.94
CA SER A 23 7.01 -8.97 -5.03
C SER A 23 7.58 -10.12 -5.83
N ILE A 24 7.18 -11.34 -5.48
CA ILE A 24 7.36 -12.52 -6.32
C ILE A 24 6.14 -12.64 -7.22
N SER A 25 6.37 -12.73 -8.53
CA SER A 25 5.32 -12.96 -9.50
C SER A 25 4.81 -14.40 -9.43
N TRP A 26 3.56 -14.61 -9.02
CA TRP A 26 2.97 -15.94 -8.86
C TRP A 26 3.02 -16.71 -10.18
N SER A 27 2.56 -16.09 -11.27
CA SER A 27 2.57 -16.70 -12.61
C SER A 27 3.98 -16.97 -13.15
N ARG A 28 5.02 -16.30 -12.64
CA ARG A 28 6.41 -16.62 -13.02
C ARG A 28 6.90 -17.91 -12.37
N ILE A 29 6.55 -18.16 -11.11
CA ILE A 29 6.92 -19.39 -10.38
C ILE A 29 6.01 -20.56 -10.79
N LEU A 30 4.71 -20.30 -10.90
CA LEU A 30 3.68 -21.26 -11.27
C LEU A 30 2.90 -20.73 -12.47
N PRO A 31 3.35 -21.00 -13.73
CA PRO A 31 2.68 -20.48 -14.93
C PRO A 31 1.20 -20.85 -15.04
N ARG A 32 0.81 -22.00 -14.49
CA ARG A 32 -0.59 -22.46 -14.42
C ARG A 32 -1.21 -22.27 -13.03
N GLY A 33 -0.57 -21.48 -12.16
CA GLY A 33 -1.03 -21.07 -10.84
C GLY A 33 -0.99 -22.14 -9.74
N ARG A 34 -0.82 -23.42 -10.08
CA ARG A 34 -0.84 -24.54 -9.12
C ARG A 34 0.46 -25.32 -9.15
N VAL A 35 0.93 -25.77 -7.98
CA VAL A 35 2.16 -26.57 -7.84
C VAL A 35 2.05 -27.89 -8.62
N SER A 36 0.88 -28.55 -8.54
CA SER A 36 0.60 -29.80 -9.24
C SER A 36 0.63 -29.68 -10.77
N LEU A 37 0.54 -28.45 -11.31
CA LEU A 37 0.56 -28.18 -12.73
C LEU A 37 1.96 -27.77 -13.26
N GLY A 38 2.98 -27.86 -12.42
CA GLY A 38 4.38 -27.64 -12.79
C GLY A 38 4.95 -26.36 -12.21
N VAL A 39 6.21 -26.46 -11.79
CA VAL A 39 6.99 -25.37 -11.21
C VAL A 39 8.02 -24.88 -12.22
N ASN A 40 8.07 -23.58 -12.48
CA ASN A 40 9.07 -22.98 -13.33
C ASN A 40 10.38 -22.74 -12.56
N LYS A 41 11.35 -23.63 -12.74
CA LYS A 41 12.66 -23.53 -12.06
C LYS A 41 13.45 -22.27 -12.44
N GLN A 42 13.38 -21.81 -13.69
CA GLN A 42 14.03 -20.55 -14.10
C GLN A 42 13.45 -19.34 -13.36
N GLY A 43 12.14 -19.37 -13.08
CA GLY A 43 11.50 -18.36 -12.23
C GLY A 43 12.06 -18.36 -10.82
N ILE A 44 12.24 -19.54 -10.23
CA ILE A 44 12.86 -19.70 -8.90
C ILE A 44 14.32 -19.21 -8.92
N ASP A 45 15.10 -19.58 -9.94
CA ASP A 45 16.50 -19.18 -10.08
C ASP A 45 16.66 -17.66 -10.17
N TYR A 46 15.75 -16.99 -10.90
CA TYR A 46 15.72 -15.53 -10.95
C TYR A 46 15.54 -14.91 -9.56
N TYR A 47 14.55 -15.36 -8.77
CA TYR A 47 14.34 -14.79 -7.43
C TYR A 47 15.45 -15.18 -6.46
N ASN A 48 16.05 -16.36 -6.60
CA ASN A 48 17.25 -16.73 -5.85
C ASN A 48 18.39 -15.74 -6.12
N ASP A 49 18.69 -15.44 -7.39
CA ASP A 49 19.75 -14.49 -7.74
C ASP A 49 19.41 -13.06 -7.30
N LEU A 50 18.15 -12.65 -7.41
CA LEU A 50 17.68 -11.36 -6.91
C LEU A 50 17.89 -11.24 -5.39
N ILE A 51 17.41 -12.22 -4.61
CA ILE A 51 17.55 -12.26 -3.15
C ILE A 51 19.03 -12.27 -2.74
N ASN A 52 19.84 -13.11 -3.39
CA ASN A 52 21.27 -13.18 -3.14
C ASN A 52 21.95 -11.84 -3.45
N THR A 53 21.55 -11.16 -4.54
CA THR A 53 22.08 -9.84 -4.89
C THR A 53 21.72 -8.79 -3.84
N VAL A 54 20.49 -8.78 -3.32
CA VAL A 54 20.08 -7.88 -2.22
C VAL A 54 20.94 -8.10 -0.98
N ILE A 55 21.10 -9.36 -0.57
CA ILE A 55 21.87 -9.72 0.63
C ILE A 55 23.36 -9.42 0.45
N ALA A 56 23.93 -9.72 -0.72
CA ALA A 56 25.34 -9.44 -1.03
C ALA A 56 25.68 -7.94 -1.07
N ASN A 57 24.67 -7.07 -1.12
CA ASN A 57 24.82 -5.62 -0.99
C ASN A 57 24.45 -5.11 0.41
N ASP A 58 24.44 -5.99 1.43
CA ASP A 58 24.08 -5.66 2.82
C ASP A 58 22.72 -4.95 2.91
N MET A 59 21.74 -5.43 2.15
CA MET A 59 20.35 -4.98 2.19
C MET A 59 19.43 -6.12 2.61
N LYS A 60 18.30 -5.79 3.24
CA LYS A 60 17.29 -6.77 3.69
C LYS A 60 16.20 -6.95 2.63
N PRO A 61 15.93 -8.18 2.16
CA PRO A 61 14.81 -8.44 1.27
C PRO A 61 13.49 -8.49 2.06
N PHE A 62 12.55 -7.63 1.70
CA PHE A 62 11.16 -7.66 2.14
C PHE A 62 10.29 -8.17 1.00
N VAL A 63 9.70 -9.35 1.13
CA VAL A 63 9.05 -10.02 0.01
C VAL A 63 7.54 -10.00 0.16
N THR A 64 6.85 -9.51 -0.87
CA THR A 64 5.39 -9.60 -1.02
C THR A 64 5.03 -10.78 -1.91
N LEU A 65 4.13 -11.66 -1.46
CA LEU A 65 3.73 -12.86 -2.22
C LEU A 65 2.72 -12.55 -3.33
N PHE A 66 1.77 -11.64 -3.08
CA PHE A 66 0.74 -11.25 -4.05
C PHE A 66 0.68 -9.73 -4.21
N HIS A 67 0.79 -9.28 -5.46
CA HIS A 67 0.60 -7.88 -5.84
C HIS A 67 -0.19 -7.78 -7.15
N PHE A 68 -1.46 -8.22 -7.09
CA PHE A 68 -2.46 -8.15 -8.17
C PHE A 68 -2.12 -9.01 -9.40
N ASP A 69 -1.18 -9.93 -9.27
CA ASP A 69 -0.56 -10.68 -10.35
C ASP A 69 -1.10 -12.11 -10.45
N LEU A 70 -2.43 -12.25 -10.30
CA LEU A 70 -3.12 -13.53 -10.33
C LEU A 70 -2.80 -14.29 -11.63
N PRO A 71 -2.35 -15.55 -11.57
CA PRO A 71 -2.14 -16.37 -12.77
C PRO A 71 -3.41 -16.46 -13.61
N HIS A 72 -3.29 -16.17 -14.90
CA HIS A 72 -4.43 -16.09 -15.80
C HIS A 72 -5.24 -17.40 -15.87
N SER A 73 -4.59 -18.56 -15.77
CA SER A 73 -5.27 -19.86 -15.72
C SER A 73 -6.23 -19.97 -14.54
N LEU A 74 -5.90 -19.40 -13.38
CA LEU A 74 -6.79 -19.39 -12.22
C LEU A 74 -7.97 -18.45 -12.42
N GLN A 75 -7.77 -17.33 -13.12
CA GLN A 75 -8.88 -16.47 -13.53
C GLN A 75 -9.83 -17.20 -14.48
N GLN A 76 -9.31 -17.98 -15.44
CA GLN A 76 -10.12 -18.70 -16.43
C GLN A 76 -10.86 -19.92 -15.84
N GLU A 77 -10.17 -20.71 -15.02
CA GLU A 77 -10.71 -21.99 -14.52
C GLU A 77 -11.60 -21.80 -13.29
N TYR A 78 -11.37 -20.76 -12.48
CA TYR A 78 -11.98 -20.59 -11.15
C TYR A 78 -12.60 -19.20 -10.92
N ASP A 79 -12.66 -18.33 -11.93
CA ASP A 79 -13.07 -16.93 -11.77
C ASP A 79 -12.20 -16.15 -10.75
N GLY A 80 -10.95 -16.59 -10.56
CA GLY A 80 -10.01 -15.96 -9.64
C GLY A 80 -10.48 -16.01 -8.19
N PHE A 81 -10.28 -14.92 -7.44
CA PHE A 81 -10.64 -14.86 -6.02
C PHE A 81 -12.16 -14.85 -5.74
N LEU A 82 -13.02 -14.95 -6.76
CA LEU A 82 -14.43 -15.32 -6.54
C LEU A 82 -14.59 -16.77 -6.10
N SER A 83 -13.63 -17.64 -6.43
CA SER A 83 -13.57 -19.00 -5.91
C SER A 83 -12.73 -19.08 -4.65
N ARG A 84 -13.25 -19.79 -3.65
CA ARG A 84 -12.55 -20.15 -2.42
C ARG A 84 -11.31 -21.01 -2.69
N ASP A 85 -11.33 -21.82 -3.75
CA ASP A 85 -10.22 -22.72 -4.10
C ASP A 85 -8.92 -21.96 -4.39
N VAL A 86 -9.04 -20.74 -4.94
CA VAL A 86 -7.87 -19.90 -5.25
C VAL A 86 -7.14 -19.48 -3.97
N ALA A 87 -7.81 -19.40 -2.82
CA ALA A 87 -7.16 -19.16 -1.53
C ALA A 87 -6.25 -20.35 -1.11
N GLU A 88 -6.67 -21.58 -1.41
CA GLU A 88 -5.86 -22.78 -1.14
C GLU A 88 -4.68 -22.89 -2.13
N PHE A 89 -4.90 -22.57 -3.40
CA PHE A 89 -3.80 -22.51 -4.38
C PHE A 89 -2.79 -21.41 -4.02
N PHE A 90 -3.24 -20.29 -3.49
CA PHE A 90 -2.36 -19.25 -2.98
C PHE A 90 -1.52 -19.74 -1.79
N ARG A 91 -2.13 -20.47 -0.84
CA ARG A 91 -1.39 -21.12 0.25
C ARG A 91 -0.31 -22.06 -0.26
N GLU A 92 -0.61 -22.90 -1.26
CA GLU A 92 0.39 -23.80 -1.87
C GLU A 92 1.56 -23.04 -2.52
N TYR A 93 1.24 -21.97 -3.24
CA TYR A 93 2.23 -21.06 -3.80
C TYR A 93 3.10 -20.40 -2.72
N ALA A 94 2.48 -19.94 -1.63
CA ALA A 94 3.19 -19.37 -0.49
C ALA A 94 4.13 -20.39 0.16
N GLU A 95 3.68 -21.63 0.37
CA GLU A 95 4.51 -22.73 0.89
C GLU A 95 5.71 -23.05 -0.01
N LEU A 96 5.54 -23.01 -1.33
CA LEU A 96 6.65 -23.13 -2.27
C LEU A 96 7.65 -21.99 -2.08
N CYS A 97 7.19 -20.75 -1.99
CA CYS A 97 8.07 -19.59 -1.76
C CYS A 97 8.82 -19.67 -0.41
N PHE A 98 8.13 -20.07 0.67
CA PHE A 98 8.76 -20.24 1.99
C PHE A 98 9.84 -21.31 1.96
N ARG A 99 9.60 -22.42 1.26
CA ARG A 99 10.58 -23.51 1.12
C ARG A 99 11.80 -23.09 0.31
N GLU A 100 11.60 -22.40 -0.81
CA GLU A 100 12.67 -22.05 -1.75
C GLU A 100 13.50 -20.84 -1.28
N PHE A 101 12.89 -19.91 -0.53
CA PHE A 101 13.52 -18.61 -0.24
C PHE A 101 13.60 -18.26 1.26
N GLY A 102 12.86 -18.94 2.13
CA GLY A 102 12.73 -18.57 3.55
C GLY A 102 13.98 -18.85 4.41
N ASP A 103 14.96 -19.56 3.87
CA ASP A 103 16.30 -19.66 4.47
C ASP A 103 16.98 -18.28 4.53
N ARG A 104 16.72 -17.40 3.55
CA ARG A 104 17.29 -16.04 3.42
C ARG A 104 16.29 -14.92 3.65
N VAL A 105 15.04 -15.08 3.23
CA VAL A 105 13.98 -14.07 3.39
C VAL A 105 13.37 -14.15 4.79
N LYS A 106 13.47 -13.04 5.54
CA LYS A 106 12.99 -12.96 6.94
C LYS A 106 11.75 -12.09 7.13
N TYR A 107 11.29 -11.38 6.09
CA TYR A 107 10.14 -10.51 6.16
C TYR A 107 9.19 -10.78 4.99
N TRP A 108 8.06 -11.38 5.29
CA TRP A 108 7.04 -11.78 4.31
C TRP A 108 5.79 -10.92 4.45
N MET A 109 5.24 -10.45 3.33
CA MET A 109 3.90 -9.90 3.24
C MET A 109 3.08 -10.82 2.36
N THR A 110 1.94 -11.30 2.84
CA THR A 110 1.09 -12.17 2.00
C THR A 110 0.48 -11.38 0.84
N LEU A 111 -0.18 -10.26 1.16
CA LEU A 111 -0.91 -9.43 0.22
C LEU A 111 -0.41 -7.99 0.33
N ASN A 112 -0.37 -7.30 -0.80
CA ASN A 112 -0.29 -5.84 -0.87
C ASN A 112 -1.62 -5.29 -1.36
N GLU A 113 -2.16 -4.30 -0.65
CA GLU A 113 -3.34 -3.52 -1.03
C GLU A 113 -4.57 -4.36 -1.46
N PRO A 114 -5.01 -5.33 -0.63
CA PRO A 114 -6.13 -6.18 -0.99
C PRO A 114 -7.44 -5.41 -1.21
N TRP A 115 -7.58 -4.23 -0.59
CA TRP A 115 -8.68 -3.30 -0.86
C TRP A 115 -8.66 -2.82 -2.32
N SER A 116 -7.52 -2.32 -2.80
CA SER A 116 -7.40 -1.81 -4.17
C SER A 116 -7.67 -2.92 -5.19
N TYR A 117 -7.23 -4.16 -4.92
CA TYR A 117 -7.55 -5.31 -5.77
C TYR A 117 -9.07 -5.57 -5.85
N ALA A 118 -9.74 -5.66 -4.70
CA ALA A 118 -11.16 -5.93 -4.64
C ALA A 118 -11.99 -4.78 -5.23
N TYR A 119 -11.67 -3.53 -4.87
CA TYR A 119 -12.37 -2.35 -5.35
C TYR A 119 -12.16 -2.13 -6.84
N ASN A 120 -10.90 -2.03 -7.31
CA ASN A 120 -10.64 -1.68 -8.70
C ASN A 120 -10.98 -2.81 -9.67
N GLY A 121 -10.91 -4.07 -9.23
CA GLY A 121 -11.23 -5.22 -10.07
C GLY A 121 -12.72 -5.54 -10.16
N TYR A 122 -13.50 -5.21 -9.13
CA TYR A 122 -14.87 -5.72 -8.96
C TYR A 122 -15.93 -4.64 -8.65
N VAL A 123 -15.51 -3.39 -8.42
CA VAL A 123 -16.39 -2.24 -8.17
C VAL A 123 -16.21 -1.14 -9.21
N SER A 124 -14.98 -0.64 -9.44
CA SER A 124 -14.73 0.37 -10.48
C SER A 124 -14.46 -0.25 -11.86
N TYR A 125 -14.03 -1.51 -11.88
CA TYR A 125 -13.63 -2.27 -13.08
C TYR A 125 -12.45 -1.67 -13.85
N GLU A 126 -11.70 -0.75 -13.23
CA GLU A 126 -10.53 -0.12 -13.87
C GLU A 126 -9.32 -1.04 -13.91
N PHE A 127 -9.24 -2.03 -13.01
CA PHE A 127 -8.11 -2.95 -12.92
C PHE A 127 -8.55 -4.37 -13.31
N PRO A 128 -7.62 -5.23 -13.78
CA PRO A 128 -7.94 -6.64 -14.02
C PRO A 128 -8.60 -7.31 -12.80
N PRO A 129 -9.66 -8.12 -13.00
CA PRO A 129 -10.14 -8.60 -14.29
C PRO A 129 -11.03 -7.61 -15.07
N GLY A 130 -11.50 -6.50 -14.48
CA GLY A 130 -12.16 -5.40 -15.20
C GLY A 130 -13.46 -5.78 -15.92
N LEU A 131 -14.13 -6.85 -15.49
CA LEU A 131 -15.31 -7.40 -16.16
C LEU A 131 -16.59 -6.70 -15.68
N ASP A 132 -16.88 -5.53 -16.24
CA ASP A 132 -18.13 -4.81 -15.98
C ASP A 132 -19.35 -5.65 -16.44
N PRO A 133 -20.25 -6.05 -15.53
CA PRO A 133 -21.42 -6.85 -15.87
C PRO A 133 -22.45 -6.11 -16.74
N GLN A 134 -22.41 -4.77 -16.84
CA GLN A 134 -23.30 -4.02 -17.73
C GLN A 134 -22.83 -4.07 -19.19
N ILE A 135 -21.51 -4.14 -19.45
CA ILE A 135 -20.95 -4.21 -20.82
C ILE A 135 -21.24 -5.57 -21.47
N ASN A 136 -21.30 -6.64 -20.68
CA ASN A 136 -21.61 -7.99 -21.17
C ASN A 136 -23.09 -8.20 -21.59
N SER A 137 -23.94 -7.16 -21.53
CA SER A 137 -25.34 -7.22 -21.98
C SER A 137 -25.58 -6.61 -23.37
N LEU A 138 -24.56 -6.02 -24.00
CA LEU A 138 -24.67 -5.43 -25.33
C LEU A 138 -24.35 -6.46 -26.44
N PRO A 139 -25.14 -6.54 -27.52
CA PRO A 139 -24.83 -7.42 -28.64
C PRO A 139 -23.49 -7.02 -29.28
N ALA A 140 -22.70 -8.03 -29.69
CA ALA A 140 -21.35 -7.88 -30.22
C ALA A 140 -21.23 -6.91 -31.41
N SER A 141 -22.34 -6.55 -32.07
CA SER A 141 -22.41 -5.63 -33.19
C SER A 141 -22.36 -4.13 -32.82
N ILE A 142 -22.41 -3.76 -31.54
CA ILE A 142 -22.43 -2.34 -31.09
C ILE A 142 -21.08 -1.89 -30.48
N VAL A 143 -20.10 -2.78 -30.33
CA VAL A 143 -18.81 -2.49 -29.66
C VAL A 143 -17.77 -1.94 -30.65
N HIS A 144 -18.07 -0.84 -31.34
CA HIS A 144 -17.08 -0.08 -32.12
C HIS A 144 -16.96 1.39 -31.70
N SER A 145 -17.65 1.79 -30.63
CA SER A 145 -17.47 3.09 -30.01
C SER A 145 -17.02 2.88 -28.57
N PRO A 146 -15.89 3.48 -28.13
CA PRO A 146 -15.55 3.49 -26.72
C PRO A 146 -16.74 4.08 -25.94
N PRO A 147 -17.12 3.52 -24.79
CA PRO A 147 -18.09 4.18 -23.93
C PRO A 147 -17.54 5.59 -23.63
N PRO A 148 -18.42 6.61 -23.53
CA PRO A 148 -17.98 7.90 -23.03
C PRO A 148 -17.30 7.64 -21.69
N VAL A 149 -16.00 7.95 -21.61
CA VAL A 149 -15.27 7.97 -20.35
C VAL A 149 -16.13 8.84 -19.44
N ALA A 150 -16.73 8.25 -18.41
CA ALA A 150 -17.48 9.00 -17.43
C ALA A 150 -16.50 10.02 -16.85
N SER A 151 -16.67 11.26 -17.28
CA SER A 151 -15.83 12.42 -16.98
C SER A 151 -15.94 12.86 -15.51
N GLN A 152 -16.26 11.94 -14.60
CA GLN A 152 -16.54 12.20 -13.20
C GLN A 152 -15.80 11.33 -12.19
N TYR A 153 -14.94 10.39 -12.62
CA TYR A 153 -14.13 9.61 -11.68
C TYR A 153 -12.68 9.54 -12.14
N ASN A 154 -12.02 10.69 -11.96
CA ASN A 154 -10.59 10.87 -12.18
C ASN A 154 -9.81 10.20 -11.03
N LEU A 155 -9.59 8.89 -11.13
CA LEU A 155 -8.73 8.11 -10.23
C LEU A 155 -7.26 8.48 -10.49
N TYR A 156 -6.76 9.51 -9.78
CA TYR A 156 -5.37 9.95 -9.91
C TYR A 156 -4.74 10.23 -8.53
N ALA A 157 -3.62 9.54 -8.30
CA ALA A 157 -2.99 9.30 -6.99
C ALA A 157 -1.93 10.34 -6.60
N THR A 158 -1.68 10.46 -5.29
CA THR A 158 -0.56 11.17 -4.64
C THR A 158 0.69 10.26 -4.56
N PRO A 159 1.89 10.76 -4.15
CA PRO A 159 3.07 9.92 -4.05
C PRO A 159 2.91 8.91 -2.91
N PRO A 160 3.15 7.62 -3.10
CA PRO A 160 3.06 6.68 -2.00
C PRO A 160 4.14 6.82 -0.95
N VAL A 161 3.74 6.40 0.23
CA VAL A 161 4.62 5.90 1.26
C VAL A 161 4.11 4.55 1.73
N ALA A 162 4.99 3.57 1.94
CA ALA A 162 4.68 2.41 2.76
C ALA A 162 5.42 2.50 4.11
N ALA A 163 4.70 2.64 5.21
CA ALA A 163 5.26 2.61 6.56
C ALA A 163 5.04 1.24 7.21
N LEU A 164 6.07 0.71 7.87
CA LEU A 164 6.01 -0.60 8.55
C LEU A 164 5.81 -0.40 10.05
N TYR A 165 4.73 -0.96 10.59
CA TYR A 165 4.37 -0.95 12.00
C TYR A 165 4.54 -2.34 12.60
N ASN A 166 5.10 -2.43 13.81
CA ASN A 166 5.13 -3.68 14.57
C ASN A 166 4.10 -3.59 15.70
N LEU A 167 3.16 -4.55 15.76
CA LEU A 167 2.02 -4.50 16.69
C LEU A 167 2.31 -5.12 18.06
N TYR A 168 3.50 -5.71 18.28
CA TYR A 168 3.83 -6.31 19.56
C TYR A 168 5.14 -5.77 20.14
N SER A 169 5.00 -4.98 21.20
CA SER A 169 6.02 -4.85 22.24
C SER A 169 5.38 -5.45 23.50
N THR A 170 5.87 -6.63 23.91
CA THR A 170 5.57 -7.48 25.10
C THR A 170 4.68 -8.73 24.89
N PRO A 171 4.94 -9.85 25.61
CA PRO A 171 4.26 -11.16 25.41
C PRO A 171 2.80 -11.14 25.89
N PRO A 172 1.99 -12.17 25.56
CA PRO A 172 0.56 -12.16 25.82
C PRO A 172 0.26 -12.28 27.33
N VAL A 173 -0.37 -11.26 27.90
CA VAL A 173 -1.07 -11.39 29.19
C VAL A 173 -2.47 -11.93 28.90
N ALA A 174 -2.53 -13.24 28.67
CA ALA A 174 -3.75 -14.01 28.90
C ALA A 174 -3.64 -14.54 30.33
N ASP A 175 -4.12 -13.75 31.30
CA ASP A 175 -4.56 -14.16 32.65
C ASP A 175 -4.67 -12.91 33.53
N LEU A 176 -5.78 -12.17 33.39
CA LEU A 176 -6.25 -11.18 34.38
C LEU A 176 -7.68 -10.74 34.05
N MET A 177 -8.56 -11.71 33.82
CA MET A 177 -10.01 -11.52 33.95
C MET A 177 -10.60 -12.78 34.54
N ASN A 178 -10.40 -12.97 35.85
CA ASN A 178 -11.27 -13.75 36.74
C ASN A 178 -10.71 -13.71 38.17
N SER A 179 -11.03 -12.66 38.93
CA SER A 179 -11.32 -12.83 40.36
C SER A 179 -12.10 -11.62 40.87
N THR A 180 -13.35 -11.89 41.19
CA THR A 180 -14.23 -11.07 42.02
C THR A 180 -13.78 -11.15 43.47
N THR A 181 -13.48 -10.03 44.14
CA THR A 181 -13.79 -9.77 45.57
C THR A 181 -13.50 -8.31 45.95
N SER A 182 -14.34 -7.79 46.86
CA SER A 182 -14.47 -6.41 47.37
C SER A 182 -13.26 -5.88 48.20
N PRO A 183 -13.18 -4.56 48.48
CA PRO A 183 -11.96 -3.90 48.97
C PRO A 183 -11.86 -3.85 50.50
N PRO A 184 -10.64 -3.67 51.06
CA PRO A 184 -10.54 -2.72 52.18
C PRO A 184 -9.25 -1.89 52.31
N ALA A 185 -9.47 -0.69 52.87
CA ALA A 185 -8.68 0.10 53.83
C ALA A 185 -7.36 0.80 53.45
N ALA A 186 -7.18 1.99 54.04
CA ALA A 186 -6.18 2.99 53.73
C ALA A 186 -5.01 3.06 54.75
N LEU A 187 -3.82 3.41 54.20
CA LEU A 187 -2.64 4.10 54.78
C LEU A 187 -1.70 3.32 55.74
N PRO A 188 -0.36 3.62 55.81
CA PRO A 188 0.23 4.97 55.69
C PRO A 188 1.53 5.16 54.87
N GLN A 189 1.83 6.45 54.66
CA GLN A 189 3.00 7.05 54.04
C GLN A 189 4.33 6.60 54.67
N THR A 190 5.32 6.25 53.83
CA THR A 190 6.74 6.53 54.11
C THR A 190 7.51 6.83 52.81
N SER A 191 8.38 7.83 52.87
CA SER A 191 9.49 8.16 51.97
C SER A 191 10.50 8.94 52.82
N PRO A 192 11.79 9.08 52.50
CA PRO A 192 12.63 8.40 51.51
C PRO A 192 13.98 7.88 52.10
N LYS A 193 14.70 6.97 51.42
CA LYS A 193 16.18 6.96 51.47
C LYS A 193 16.79 6.61 50.10
N MET A 194 17.70 7.49 49.69
CA MET A 194 18.45 7.54 48.44
C MET A 194 19.74 6.70 48.49
N LEU A 195 20.15 6.24 47.30
CA LEU A 195 21.53 5.99 46.80
C LEU A 195 22.31 4.75 47.27
N LYS A 196 22.65 3.87 46.30
CA LYS A 196 23.97 3.91 45.64
C LYS A 196 24.01 3.14 44.31
N PHE A 197 24.52 3.83 43.29
CA PHE A 197 24.98 3.36 41.98
C PHE A 197 26.41 2.79 42.07
N ILE A 198 26.85 2.06 41.03
CA ILE A 198 28.23 1.83 40.46
C ILE A 198 28.33 0.37 39.89
N PRO A 199 29.03 0.10 38.75
CA PRO A 199 28.39 -0.08 37.44
C PRO A 199 28.84 -1.39 36.72
N TYR A 200 28.33 -1.70 35.52
CA TYR A 200 29.09 -2.55 34.59
C TYR A 200 29.05 -2.07 33.13
N ARG A 201 30.22 -1.53 32.79
CA ARG A 201 30.93 -1.33 31.51
C ARG A 201 30.25 -1.65 30.17
N SER A 202 30.29 -0.61 29.35
CA SER A 202 30.22 -0.51 27.89
C SER A 202 31.31 -1.28 27.12
N ARG A 203 30.94 -1.80 25.94
CA ARG A 203 31.71 -1.63 24.68
C ARG A 203 30.76 -1.52 23.45
N PRO A 204 31.20 -0.90 22.35
CA PRO A 204 30.37 -0.02 21.50
C PRO A 204 30.23 -0.52 20.05
N HIS A 205 29.10 -0.29 19.35
CA HIS A 205 29.09 -0.28 17.88
C HIS A 205 27.98 0.62 17.28
N HIS A 206 28.41 1.81 16.83
CA HIS A 206 27.97 2.66 15.69
C HIS A 206 26.49 2.97 15.35
N HIS A 207 25.47 2.23 15.78
CA HIS A 207 24.09 2.47 15.31
C HIS A 207 23.31 3.53 16.12
N ILE A 208 23.73 3.83 17.35
CA ILE A 208 23.04 4.81 18.21
C ILE A 208 23.42 6.25 17.86
N GLU A 209 24.67 6.50 17.42
CA GLU A 209 25.11 7.84 17.00
C GLU A 209 24.46 8.30 15.70
N GLN A 210 24.25 7.39 14.73
CA GLN A 210 23.53 7.70 13.49
C GLN A 210 22.07 8.07 13.77
N HIS A 211 21.43 7.40 14.74
CA HIS A 211 20.06 7.70 15.16
C HIS A 211 19.97 9.09 15.82
N HIS A 212 20.92 9.46 16.68
CA HIS A 212 20.94 10.80 17.29
C HIS A 212 21.27 11.92 16.30
N GLN A 213 22.16 11.67 15.33
CA GLN A 213 22.46 12.64 14.26
C GLN A 213 21.24 12.86 13.35
N LEU A 214 20.52 11.79 13.01
CA LEU A 214 19.27 11.86 12.26
C LEU A 214 18.20 12.66 13.00
N LEU A 215 18.05 12.43 14.31
CA LEU A 215 17.11 13.15 15.17
C LEU A 215 17.43 14.65 15.23
N ASN A 216 18.69 15.01 15.40
CA ASN A 216 19.13 16.41 15.44
C ASN A 216 18.94 17.10 14.08
N HIS A 217 19.21 16.41 12.98
CA HIS A 217 19.04 16.96 11.64
C HIS A 217 17.55 17.19 11.29
N ILE A 218 16.67 16.25 11.68
CA ILE A 218 15.22 16.41 11.48
C ILE A 218 14.66 17.54 12.36
N GLU A 219 15.13 17.69 13.60
CA GLU A 219 14.73 18.80 14.48
C GLU A 219 15.22 20.16 13.95
N GLN A 220 16.42 20.24 13.39
CA GLN A 220 16.91 21.44 12.71
C GLN A 220 16.06 21.81 11.48
N GLN A 221 15.67 20.82 10.66
CA GLN A 221 14.77 21.06 9.51
C GLN A 221 13.37 21.48 9.95
N HIS A 222 12.86 20.94 11.06
CA HIS A 222 11.60 21.38 11.67
C HIS A 222 11.68 22.82 12.19
N GLN A 223 12.80 23.23 12.78
CA GLN A 223 13.03 24.62 13.20
C GLN A 223 13.09 25.57 12.00
N LEU A 224 13.73 25.16 10.89
CA LEU A 224 13.76 25.96 9.65
C LEU A 224 12.37 26.12 9.01
N LEU A 225 11.54 25.08 9.03
CA LEU A 225 10.16 25.14 8.53
C LEU A 225 9.23 26.01 9.40
N ASN A 226 9.50 26.09 10.71
CA ASN A 226 8.75 26.96 11.63
C ASN A 226 9.33 28.38 11.78
N ALA A 227 10.50 28.65 11.19
CA ALA A 227 11.14 29.97 11.19
C ALA A 227 10.61 30.90 10.09
N VAL A 228 9.64 30.46 9.28
CA VAL A 228 8.92 31.34 8.34
C VAL A 228 7.88 32.12 9.16
N PRO A 229 8.01 33.46 9.30
CA PRO A 229 7.04 34.24 10.06
C PRO A 229 5.70 34.23 9.35
N SER A 230 4.62 33.98 10.10
CA SER A 230 3.23 34.00 9.62
C SER A 230 2.72 35.38 9.15
N ASN A 231 3.61 36.35 8.87
CA ASN A 231 3.28 37.75 8.53
C ASN A 231 4.20 38.35 7.45
N SER A 232 4.54 37.60 6.39
CA SER A 232 5.04 38.22 5.15
C SER A 232 3.96 38.17 4.08
N ILE A 233 3.11 39.20 4.09
CA ILE A 233 2.34 39.63 2.93
C ILE A 233 3.37 40.05 1.87
N ILE A 234 3.77 39.14 1.00
CA ILE A 234 4.42 39.50 -0.26
C ILE A 234 3.29 39.85 -1.23
N ASN A 235 3.26 41.12 -1.61
CA ASN A 235 2.29 41.79 -2.48
C ASN A 235 1.69 40.90 -3.59
N ASN A 236 0.44 40.49 -3.37
CA ASN A 236 -0.48 39.91 -4.34
C ASN A 236 -0.98 40.96 -5.36
N GLN A 237 -0.08 41.50 -6.18
CA GLN A 237 -0.47 42.32 -7.35
C GLN A 237 0.14 41.87 -8.68
N ARG A 238 0.78 40.70 -8.75
CA ARG A 238 1.12 40.03 -10.03
C ARG A 238 0.50 38.64 -10.23
N VAL A 239 -0.40 38.21 -9.34
CA VAL A 239 -1.12 36.92 -9.46
C VAL A 239 -2.61 37.12 -9.81
N ASN A 240 -3.13 38.35 -9.78
CA ASN A 240 -4.55 38.64 -10.06
C ASN A 240 -4.90 38.92 -11.53
N ASN A 241 -3.96 38.75 -12.47
CA ASN A 241 -4.23 38.84 -13.93
C ASN A 241 -4.05 37.52 -14.69
N ILE A 242 -3.92 36.38 -14.00
CA ILE A 242 -3.85 35.05 -14.63
C ILE A 242 -5.08 34.20 -14.26
N GLY A 243 -5.84 34.57 -13.22
CA GLY A 243 -7.00 33.81 -12.73
C GLY A 243 -8.32 34.01 -13.48
N THR A 244 -8.42 34.98 -14.39
CA THR A 244 -9.70 35.35 -15.05
C THR A 244 -9.75 35.07 -16.55
N SER A 245 -8.70 34.48 -17.15
CA SER A 245 -8.69 34.07 -18.56
C SER A 245 -8.76 32.56 -18.79
N ILE A 246 -8.88 31.75 -17.73
CA ILE A 246 -8.91 30.27 -17.83
C ILE A 246 -10.35 29.73 -17.94
N TYR A 247 -11.37 30.58 -17.79
CA TYR A 247 -12.79 30.19 -17.91
C TYR A 247 -13.42 30.47 -19.28
N LYS A 248 -12.62 30.77 -20.33
CA LYS A 248 -13.16 31.09 -21.67
C LYS A 248 -12.45 30.42 -22.86
N LEU A 249 -11.64 29.39 -22.64
CA LEU A 249 -10.92 28.66 -23.71
C LEU A 249 -11.33 27.19 -23.89
N TYR A 250 -12.40 26.72 -23.25
CA TYR A 250 -12.95 25.38 -23.51
C TYR A 250 -14.16 25.45 -24.43
N SER A 251 -13.88 25.78 -25.69
CA SER A 251 -14.78 25.54 -26.81
C SER A 251 -13.97 25.62 -28.09
N GLU A 252 -13.23 24.56 -28.44
CA GLU A 252 -12.84 24.19 -29.82
C GLU A 252 -12.13 22.81 -29.82
N PRO A 253 -12.14 22.09 -30.96
CA PRO A 253 -12.28 20.64 -31.03
C PRO A 253 -10.99 19.84 -30.81
N ASP A 254 -11.16 18.58 -30.43
CA ASP A 254 -10.10 17.62 -30.09
C ASP A 254 -8.97 17.53 -31.14
N PRO A 255 -7.69 17.43 -30.71
CA PRO A 255 -6.57 17.09 -31.60
C PRO A 255 -6.59 15.61 -32.05
N PRO A 256 -5.87 15.26 -33.13
CA PRO A 256 -6.10 14.04 -33.89
C PRO A 256 -5.72 12.72 -33.17
N ARG A 257 -6.46 11.68 -33.57
CA ARG A 257 -6.75 10.38 -32.96
C ARG A 257 -5.60 9.34 -32.86
N ASP A 258 -4.34 9.72 -32.71
CA ASP A 258 -3.24 8.73 -32.88
C ASP A 258 -2.59 8.20 -31.59
N ALA A 259 -3.10 8.55 -30.40
CA ALA A 259 -2.63 8.00 -29.11
C ALA A 259 -3.63 7.05 -28.40
N HIS A 260 -4.83 6.86 -28.96
CA HIS A 260 -5.90 6.09 -28.30
C HIS A 260 -5.90 4.58 -28.63
N ALA A 261 -5.06 4.13 -29.56
CA ALA A 261 -5.08 2.76 -30.06
C ALA A 261 -4.40 1.71 -29.14
N ALA A 262 -3.72 2.13 -28.06
CA ALA A 262 -3.02 1.19 -27.17
C ALA A 262 -3.84 0.79 -25.92
N ALA A 263 -4.91 1.52 -25.60
CA ALA A 263 -5.82 1.20 -24.48
C ALA A 263 -7.09 0.44 -24.93
N SER A 264 -7.29 0.27 -26.23
CA SER A 264 -8.49 -0.30 -26.84
C SER A 264 -8.50 -1.82 -26.98
N ASN A 265 -7.47 -2.52 -26.49
CA ASN A 265 -7.43 -3.99 -26.48
C ASN A 265 -7.67 -4.55 -25.06
N LEU A 266 -8.64 -4.02 -24.34
CA LEU A 266 -9.31 -4.79 -23.29
C LEU A 266 -9.97 -5.99 -23.98
N ILE A 267 -9.27 -7.13 -23.97
CA ILE A 267 -9.87 -8.41 -24.34
C ILE A 267 -10.98 -8.66 -23.31
N TYR A 268 -12.20 -8.30 -23.66
CA TYR A 268 -13.38 -8.59 -22.86
C TYR A 268 -13.54 -10.11 -22.78
N TYR A 269 -13.32 -10.68 -21.59
CA TYR A 269 -13.43 -12.12 -21.36
C TYR A 269 -14.90 -12.52 -21.19
N SER A 270 -15.43 -13.26 -22.17
CA SER A 270 -16.77 -13.86 -22.15
C SER A 270 -16.81 -15.27 -21.52
N GLY A 271 -15.84 -15.61 -20.67
CA GLY A 271 -15.62 -16.99 -20.18
C GLY A 271 -16.03 -17.27 -18.73
N SER A 272 -16.52 -16.28 -17.98
CA SER A 272 -16.90 -16.49 -16.59
C SER A 272 -18.09 -17.44 -16.49
N LYS A 273 -17.92 -18.57 -15.77
CA LYS A 273 -19.01 -19.54 -15.56
C LYS A 273 -20.00 -19.06 -14.50
N ARG A 274 -19.60 -18.11 -13.64
CA ARG A 274 -20.46 -17.52 -12.61
C ARG A 274 -21.13 -16.25 -13.13
N LYS A 275 -22.43 -16.12 -12.86
CA LYS A 275 -23.14 -14.85 -13.04
C LYS A 275 -22.56 -13.85 -12.03
N ARG A 276 -21.98 -12.76 -12.54
CA ARG A 276 -21.43 -11.66 -11.75
C ARG A 276 -22.54 -10.98 -10.94
N ASP A 277 -22.21 -10.59 -9.71
CA ASP A 277 -23.11 -9.90 -8.80
C ASP A 277 -22.38 -8.66 -8.24
N PRO A 278 -22.60 -7.47 -8.84
CA PRO A 278 -22.01 -6.20 -8.37
C PRO A 278 -22.22 -5.93 -6.87
N ALA A 279 -23.28 -6.49 -6.29
CA ALA A 279 -23.58 -6.31 -4.88
C ALA A 279 -22.70 -7.16 -3.94
N LYS A 280 -22.07 -8.23 -4.46
CA LYS A 280 -21.39 -9.27 -3.66
C LYS A 280 -19.96 -9.55 -4.05
N ASP A 281 -19.61 -9.36 -5.31
CA ASP A 281 -18.36 -9.86 -5.88
C ASP A 281 -17.14 -9.29 -5.14
N ALA A 282 -17.11 -7.98 -4.88
CA ALA A 282 -16.02 -7.34 -4.15
C ALA A 282 -15.87 -7.89 -2.72
N TYR A 283 -16.99 -8.13 -2.02
CA TYR A 283 -17.00 -8.74 -0.69
C TYR A 283 -16.52 -10.19 -0.69
N THR A 284 -16.94 -10.96 -1.69
CA THR A 284 -16.50 -12.35 -1.89
C THR A 284 -15.00 -12.43 -2.13
N VAL A 285 -14.47 -11.55 -2.99
CA VAL A 285 -13.03 -11.43 -3.26
C VAL A 285 -12.27 -11.02 -2.01
N GLY A 286 -12.74 -9.99 -1.30
CA GLY A 286 -12.13 -9.54 -0.04
C GLY A 286 -12.06 -10.65 1.01
N ARG A 287 -13.14 -11.41 1.18
CA ARG A 287 -13.19 -12.58 2.07
C ARG A 287 -12.17 -13.65 1.68
N ASN A 288 -12.10 -14.01 0.39
CA ASN A 288 -11.20 -15.05 -0.07
C ASN A 288 -9.71 -14.61 -0.05
N LEU A 289 -9.43 -13.32 -0.22
CA LEU A 289 -8.10 -12.74 0.04
C LEU A 289 -7.72 -12.87 1.53
N LEU A 290 -8.63 -12.53 2.45
CA LEU A 290 -8.40 -12.70 3.89
C LEU A 290 -8.18 -14.18 4.26
N LEU A 291 -8.93 -15.10 3.65
CA LEU A 291 -8.71 -16.54 3.82
C LEU A 291 -7.33 -16.97 3.28
N ALA A 292 -6.93 -16.50 2.10
CA ALA A 292 -5.64 -16.79 1.50
C ALA A 292 -4.48 -16.31 2.40
N HIS A 293 -4.63 -15.12 3.00
CA HIS A 293 -3.72 -14.61 4.02
C HIS A 293 -3.66 -15.52 5.25
N ALA A 294 -4.81 -15.83 5.86
CA ALA A 294 -4.89 -16.63 7.08
C ALA A 294 -4.30 -18.04 6.89
N LEU A 295 -4.62 -18.71 5.78
CA LEU A 295 -4.07 -20.02 5.43
C LEU A 295 -2.54 -19.98 5.28
N SER A 296 -2.02 -18.96 4.60
CA SER A 296 -0.59 -18.79 4.37
C SER A 296 0.18 -18.50 5.66
N VAL A 297 -0.38 -17.64 6.53
CA VAL A 297 0.20 -17.34 7.85
C VAL A 297 0.18 -18.57 8.74
N HIS A 298 -0.95 -19.27 8.81
CA HIS A 298 -1.07 -20.50 9.57
C HIS A 298 -0.03 -21.53 9.13
N SER A 299 0.12 -21.72 7.81
CA SER A 299 1.14 -22.62 7.26
C SER A 299 2.58 -22.17 7.57
N TYR A 300 2.88 -20.87 7.42
CA TYR A 300 4.19 -20.34 7.76
C TYR A 300 4.55 -20.59 9.22
N ARG A 301 3.66 -20.22 10.15
CA ARG A 301 3.87 -20.37 11.59
C ARG A 301 4.06 -21.82 12.01
N THR A 302 3.29 -22.74 11.43
CA THR A 302 3.30 -24.16 11.82
C THR A 302 4.43 -24.97 11.18
N LYS A 303 4.83 -24.66 9.94
CA LYS A 303 5.78 -25.49 9.17
C LYS A 303 7.16 -24.85 8.97
N PHE A 304 7.28 -23.53 9.09
CA PHE A 304 8.47 -22.79 8.64
C PHE A 304 9.06 -21.85 9.68
N GLN A 305 8.25 -21.14 10.46
CA GLN A 305 8.70 -20.04 11.30
C GLN A 305 9.70 -20.48 12.37
N GLU A 306 9.50 -21.63 13.00
CA GLU A 306 10.39 -22.13 14.04
C GLU A 306 11.82 -22.32 13.51
N ARG A 307 12.00 -22.87 12.31
CA ARG A 307 13.32 -23.09 11.72
C ARG A 307 13.87 -21.86 10.98
N GLN A 308 13.01 -21.09 10.32
CA GLN A 308 13.43 -19.96 9.48
C GLN A 308 13.59 -18.66 10.24
N LYS A 309 12.96 -18.53 11.41
CA LYS A 309 13.00 -17.35 12.29
C LYS A 309 12.62 -16.03 11.60
N GLY A 310 11.73 -16.09 10.60
CA GLY A 310 11.21 -14.90 9.93
C GLY A 310 9.87 -14.44 10.50
N GLN A 311 9.40 -13.31 9.99
CA GLN A 311 8.14 -12.67 10.33
C GLN A 311 7.23 -12.60 9.10
N ILE A 312 5.93 -12.69 9.32
CA ILE A 312 4.92 -12.61 8.27
C ILE A 312 3.82 -11.60 8.63
N GLY A 313 3.43 -10.79 7.66
CA GLY A 313 2.42 -9.75 7.81
C GLY A 313 1.60 -9.52 6.55
N ILE A 314 0.95 -8.36 6.49
CA ILE A 314 0.16 -7.90 5.35
C ILE A 314 0.43 -6.41 5.13
N ALA A 315 0.37 -5.95 3.88
CA ALA A 315 0.43 -4.53 3.55
C ALA A 315 -0.94 -4.04 3.09
N LEU A 316 -1.52 -3.08 3.81
CA LEU A 316 -2.84 -2.51 3.54
C LEU A 316 -2.67 -1.08 3.01
N ASN A 317 -3.49 -0.68 2.04
CA ASN A 317 -3.58 0.73 1.66
C ASN A 317 -4.69 1.43 2.44
N THR A 318 -4.52 2.74 2.62
CA THR A 318 -5.54 3.62 3.18
C THR A 318 -5.35 5.04 2.67
N PHE A 319 -6.43 5.79 2.64
CA PHE A 319 -6.41 7.24 2.78
C PHE A 319 -6.78 7.61 4.21
N TRP A 320 -6.50 8.84 4.62
CA TRP A 320 -7.14 9.42 5.81
C TRP A 320 -8.45 10.09 5.42
N CYS A 321 -9.47 10.03 6.27
CA CYS A 321 -10.73 10.74 6.03
C CYS A 321 -11.02 11.73 7.14
N GLU A 322 -11.24 12.99 6.76
CA GLU A 322 -11.79 14.04 7.62
C GLU A 322 -13.29 14.23 7.29
N PRO A 323 -14.14 14.59 8.28
CA PRO A 323 -15.51 14.99 8.00
C PRO A 323 -15.54 16.22 7.08
N HIS A 324 -16.42 16.23 6.08
CA HIS A 324 -16.58 17.36 5.17
C HIS A 324 -17.00 18.63 5.92
N MET A 325 -18.02 18.52 6.78
CA MET A 325 -18.35 19.54 7.77
C MET A 325 -17.81 19.11 9.15
N LYS A 326 -16.77 19.80 9.63
CA LYS A 326 -16.01 19.42 10.84
C LYS A 326 -16.87 19.12 12.06
N ASP A 327 -17.94 19.89 12.28
CA ASP A 327 -18.77 19.80 13.48
C ASP A 327 -20.04 18.96 13.29
N ASP A 328 -20.36 18.55 12.06
CA ASP A 328 -21.52 17.73 11.75
C ASP A 328 -21.32 16.28 12.23
N ALA A 329 -22.30 15.75 12.97
CA ALA A 329 -22.22 14.40 13.54
C ALA A 329 -22.28 13.31 12.46
N ASN A 330 -23.08 13.50 11.41
CA ASN A 330 -23.23 12.52 10.33
C ASN A 330 -21.95 12.46 9.49
N ASP A 331 -21.30 13.59 9.24
CA ASP A 331 -20.02 13.62 8.52
C ASP A 331 -18.87 13.01 9.34
N LYS A 332 -18.90 13.14 10.68
CA LYS A 332 -17.96 12.43 11.56
C LYS A 332 -18.14 10.91 11.47
N GLU A 333 -19.38 10.45 11.47
CA GLU A 333 -19.68 9.02 11.26
C GLU A 333 -19.32 8.57 9.84
N ALA A 334 -19.54 9.42 8.84
CA ALA A 334 -19.15 9.18 7.45
C ALA A 334 -17.64 8.99 7.31
N ALA A 335 -16.84 9.87 7.92
CA ALA A 335 -15.39 9.73 7.96
C ALA A 335 -14.95 8.40 8.61
N LYS A 336 -15.60 7.99 9.70
CA LYS A 336 -15.35 6.68 10.33
C LYS A 336 -15.73 5.53 9.39
N ARG A 337 -16.91 5.57 8.75
CA ARG A 337 -17.33 4.54 7.80
C ARG A 337 -16.36 4.45 6.62
N ALA A 338 -15.85 5.57 6.12
CA ALA A 338 -14.84 5.58 5.04
C ALA A 338 -13.57 4.82 5.45
N MET A 339 -13.07 5.06 6.66
CA MET A 339 -11.92 4.33 7.21
C MET A 339 -12.21 2.84 7.42
N ASP A 340 -13.40 2.49 7.90
CA ASP A 340 -13.78 1.10 8.15
C ASP A 340 -13.97 0.31 6.85
N PHE A 341 -14.58 0.91 5.82
CA PHE A 341 -14.75 0.25 4.52
C PHE A 341 -13.46 0.16 3.71
N THR A 342 -12.43 0.92 4.06
CA THR A 342 -11.11 0.86 3.41
C THR A 342 -10.11 0.07 4.24
N LEU A 343 -9.51 0.70 5.25
CA LEU A 343 -8.52 0.07 6.12
C LEU A 343 -9.15 -1.02 7.00
N GLY A 344 -10.27 -0.72 7.65
CA GLY A 344 -10.92 -1.62 8.61
C GLY A 344 -11.34 -2.95 8.00
N TRP A 345 -11.77 -2.94 6.73
CA TRP A 345 -12.26 -4.12 6.01
C TRP A 345 -11.24 -5.26 6.02
N PHE A 346 -9.95 -4.94 5.96
CA PHE A 346 -8.87 -5.93 6.01
C PHE A 346 -8.10 -5.92 7.33
N LEU A 347 -8.01 -4.78 8.02
CA LEU A 347 -7.28 -4.68 9.28
C LEU A 347 -8.03 -5.34 10.44
N GLU A 348 -9.33 -5.11 10.59
CA GLU A 348 -10.06 -5.63 11.75
C GLU A 348 -10.16 -7.17 11.75
N PRO A 349 -10.36 -7.86 10.61
CA PRO A 349 -10.32 -9.31 10.57
C PRO A 349 -8.99 -9.91 11.01
N VAL A 350 -7.84 -9.37 10.57
CA VAL A 350 -6.53 -9.92 10.95
C VAL A 350 -6.15 -9.63 12.42
N LEU A 351 -6.86 -8.71 13.08
CA LEU A 351 -6.69 -8.42 14.50
C LEU A 351 -7.66 -9.21 15.37
N THR A 352 -8.93 -9.30 14.97
CA THR A 352 -10.02 -9.76 15.83
C THR A 352 -10.72 -11.03 15.35
N GLY A 353 -10.56 -11.38 14.07
CA GLY A 353 -11.31 -12.44 13.40
C GLY A 353 -12.69 -12.00 12.89
N GLN A 354 -13.03 -10.71 12.95
CA GLN A 354 -14.34 -10.17 12.54
C GLN A 354 -14.19 -8.94 11.64
N TYR A 355 -15.19 -8.68 10.80
CA TYR A 355 -15.31 -7.41 10.07
C TYR A 355 -15.72 -6.27 11.00
N PRO A 356 -15.40 -5.02 10.63
CA PRO A 356 -15.85 -3.84 11.35
C PRO A 356 -17.34 -3.84 11.60
N LYS A 357 -17.75 -3.41 12.80
CA LYS A 357 -19.18 -3.33 13.16
C LYS A 357 -19.96 -2.50 12.15
N THR A 358 -19.42 -1.36 11.73
CA THR A 358 -20.03 -0.46 10.74
C THR A 358 -20.31 -1.15 9.41
N MET A 359 -19.37 -1.95 8.90
CA MET A 359 -19.60 -2.75 7.70
C MET A 359 -20.68 -3.80 7.91
N ARG A 360 -20.68 -4.50 9.05
CA ARG A 360 -21.72 -5.49 9.38
C ARG A 360 -23.12 -4.87 9.51
N ASP A 361 -23.20 -3.62 9.96
CA ASP A 361 -24.46 -2.88 10.07
C ASP A 361 -24.94 -2.34 8.71
N CYS A 362 -24.01 -1.93 7.83
CA CYS A 362 -24.33 -1.25 6.58
C CYS A 362 -24.48 -2.18 5.38
N VAL A 363 -23.76 -3.30 5.35
CA VAL A 363 -23.76 -4.25 4.22
C VAL A 363 -24.82 -5.33 4.46
N PRO A 364 -25.65 -5.67 3.46
CA PRO A 364 -26.59 -6.78 3.59
C PRO A 364 -25.88 -8.08 3.99
N TYR A 365 -26.44 -8.81 4.95
CA TYR A 365 -25.85 -10.04 5.49
C TYR A 365 -25.49 -11.08 4.41
N GLY A 366 -26.32 -11.19 3.35
CA GLY A 366 -26.07 -12.08 2.23
C GLY A 366 -24.91 -11.67 1.31
N ASN A 367 -24.37 -10.46 1.47
CA ASN A 367 -23.26 -9.92 0.68
C ASN A 367 -21.94 -9.98 1.48
N LEU A 368 -21.98 -9.67 2.78
CA LEU A 368 -20.83 -9.76 3.69
C LEU A 368 -20.90 -11.01 4.57
N ALA A 369 -20.62 -12.17 3.96
CA ALA A 369 -20.66 -13.44 4.68
C ALA A 369 -19.64 -13.47 5.84
N ALA A 370 -20.12 -13.86 7.03
CA ALA A 370 -19.26 -14.04 8.20
C ALA A 370 -18.20 -15.13 7.98
N PHE A 371 -17.13 -15.05 8.77
CA PHE A 371 -16.15 -16.13 8.89
C PHE A 371 -16.74 -17.24 9.77
N SER A 372 -16.48 -18.50 9.40
CA SER A 372 -16.70 -19.62 10.33
C SER A 372 -15.76 -19.49 11.53
N ASP A 373 -16.08 -20.16 12.65
CA ASP A 373 -15.25 -20.11 13.86
C ASP A 373 -13.79 -20.50 13.61
N GLY A 374 -13.57 -21.50 12.73
CA GLY A 374 -12.24 -21.91 12.30
C GLY A 374 -11.49 -20.83 11.51
N GLU A 375 -12.16 -20.18 10.57
CA GLU A 375 -11.58 -19.07 9.79
C GLU A 375 -11.29 -17.84 10.67
N ALA A 376 -12.24 -17.46 11.53
CA ALA A 376 -12.08 -16.35 12.47
C ALA A 376 -10.89 -16.59 13.43
N LYS A 377 -10.72 -17.82 13.92
CA LYS A 377 -9.58 -18.21 14.75
C LYS A 377 -8.25 -18.12 14.01
N MET A 378 -8.20 -18.47 12.72
CA MET A 378 -6.98 -18.35 11.92
C MET A 378 -6.63 -16.90 11.59
N LEU A 379 -7.65 -16.03 11.42
CA LEU A 379 -7.47 -14.61 11.15
C LEU A 379 -7.04 -13.81 12.38
N LYS A 380 -7.59 -14.11 13.56
CA LYS A 380 -7.31 -13.36 14.77
C LYS A 380 -5.81 -13.38 15.12
N GLY A 381 -5.15 -12.22 15.04
CA GLY A 381 -3.72 -12.06 15.32
C GLY A 381 -2.82 -12.67 14.24
N SER A 382 -3.28 -12.74 12.98
CA SER A 382 -2.55 -13.36 11.88
C SER A 382 -1.45 -12.49 11.26
N ILE A 383 -0.90 -11.53 12.02
CA ILE A 383 0.19 -10.66 11.56
C ILE A 383 1.25 -10.49 12.65
N ASP A 384 2.52 -10.58 12.27
CA ASP A 384 3.67 -10.23 13.11
C ASP A 384 4.02 -8.73 12.94
N PHE A 385 3.68 -8.14 11.79
CA PHE A 385 3.83 -6.73 11.47
C PHE A 385 2.77 -6.29 10.46
N LEU A 386 2.52 -4.98 10.38
CA LEU A 386 1.59 -4.34 9.47
C LEU A 386 2.34 -3.38 8.54
N GLY A 387 2.20 -3.54 7.24
CA GLY A 387 2.54 -2.48 6.28
C GLY A 387 1.32 -1.58 6.06
N LEU A 388 1.51 -0.27 6.08
CA LEU A 388 0.50 0.71 5.68
C LEU A 388 1.00 1.52 4.50
N ASN A 389 0.35 1.36 3.35
CA ASN A 389 0.56 2.19 2.18
C ASN A 389 -0.37 3.42 2.29
N TYR A 390 0.23 4.57 2.53
CA TYR A 390 -0.43 5.85 2.75
C TYR A 390 -0.01 6.86 1.69
N TYR A 391 -0.97 7.65 1.24
CA TYR A 391 -0.87 8.47 0.04
C TYR A 391 -1.52 9.84 0.26
N THR A 392 -2.78 9.87 0.66
CA THR A 392 -3.58 11.09 0.67
C THR A 392 -4.62 11.11 1.78
N ALA A 393 -5.26 12.25 1.94
CA ALA A 393 -6.43 12.44 2.78
C ALA A 393 -7.61 12.96 1.93
N LEU A 394 -8.82 12.58 2.31
CA LEU A 394 -10.07 12.94 1.64
C LEU A 394 -11.04 13.55 2.66
N TYR A 395 -12.00 14.33 2.18
CA TYR A 395 -13.18 14.69 2.97
C TYR A 395 -14.30 13.68 2.71
N ALA A 396 -15.02 13.30 3.77
CA ALA A 396 -16.16 12.40 3.72
C ALA A 396 -17.43 13.13 4.18
N ALA A 397 -18.47 13.08 3.37
CA ALA A 397 -19.81 13.53 3.73
C ALA A 397 -20.79 12.35 3.79
N ASN A 398 -21.77 12.43 4.69
CA ASN A 398 -22.82 11.42 4.79
C ASN A 398 -23.77 11.49 3.59
N ASP A 399 -24.03 10.34 2.96
CA ASP A 399 -25.08 10.20 1.94
C ASP A 399 -26.29 9.46 2.53
N PRO A 400 -27.38 10.16 2.89
CA PRO A 400 -28.58 9.52 3.44
C PRO A 400 -29.40 8.76 2.40
N ASN A 401 -29.19 9.04 1.11
CA ASN A 401 -29.98 8.49 0.01
C ASN A 401 -29.05 8.00 -1.13
N PRO A 402 -28.22 6.97 -0.87
CA PRO A 402 -27.38 6.40 -1.90
C PRO A 402 -28.24 5.93 -3.07
N SER A 403 -27.72 6.04 -4.30
CA SER A 403 -28.46 5.70 -5.52
C SER A 403 -29.10 4.31 -5.45
N HIS A 404 -30.16 4.05 -6.22
CA HIS A 404 -30.90 2.78 -6.20
C HIS A 404 -30.14 1.54 -6.75
N LYS A 405 -28.80 1.58 -6.86
CA LYS A 405 -27.96 0.43 -7.22
C LYS A 405 -27.42 -0.21 -5.94
N GLN A 406 -27.42 -1.55 -5.87
CA GLN A 406 -26.86 -2.28 -4.72
C GLN A 406 -25.35 -2.48 -4.91
N GLY A 407 -24.57 -2.39 -3.83
CA GLY A 407 -23.16 -2.78 -3.81
C GLY A 407 -22.25 -1.86 -3.03
N TYR A 408 -20.94 -2.10 -3.17
CA TYR A 408 -19.92 -1.55 -2.29
C TYR A 408 -19.93 -0.02 -2.16
N LYS A 409 -20.22 0.73 -3.25
CA LYS A 409 -20.25 2.20 -3.20
C LYS A 409 -21.45 2.70 -2.40
N GLU A 410 -22.61 2.08 -2.59
CA GLU A 410 -23.86 2.48 -1.97
C GLU A 410 -23.96 2.00 -0.51
N ASP A 411 -23.43 0.83 -0.19
CA ASP A 411 -23.38 0.29 1.17
C ASP A 411 -22.60 1.20 2.13
N GLN A 412 -21.62 1.95 1.62
CA GLN A 412 -20.81 2.89 2.42
C GLN A 412 -21.59 4.12 2.89
N ARG A 413 -22.54 4.59 2.08
CA ARG A 413 -23.31 5.83 2.30
C ARG A 413 -22.41 7.07 2.46
N LEU A 414 -21.56 7.31 1.46
CA LEU A 414 -20.53 8.35 1.48
C LEU A 414 -20.46 9.16 0.18
N HIS A 415 -20.07 10.42 0.31
CA HIS A 415 -19.47 11.21 -0.76
C HIS A 415 -18.02 11.56 -0.41
N LEU A 416 -17.08 11.27 -1.31
CA LEU A 416 -15.65 11.55 -1.14
C LEU A 416 -15.18 12.59 -2.16
N THR A 417 -14.32 13.53 -1.73
CA THR A 417 -13.72 14.54 -2.62
C THR A 417 -12.21 14.34 -2.79
N TYR A 418 -11.72 14.41 -4.03
CA TYR A 418 -10.33 14.13 -4.39
C TYR A 418 -9.56 15.39 -4.83
N ARG A 419 -8.23 15.36 -4.75
CA ARG A 419 -7.30 16.31 -5.40
C ARG A 419 -6.16 15.54 -6.10
N VAL A 420 -5.61 16.11 -7.18
CA VAL A 420 -4.78 15.43 -8.20
C VAL A 420 -3.30 15.86 -8.12
N ASP A 421 -2.37 15.01 -8.59
CA ASP A 421 -0.90 15.22 -8.62
C ASP A 421 -0.24 15.12 -10.04
N GLU A 422 1.10 15.20 -10.11
CA GLU A 422 2.00 15.43 -11.28
C GLU A 422 1.82 14.48 -12.50
N LYS A 423 1.48 15.06 -13.66
CA LYS A 423 1.30 14.34 -14.95
C LYS A 423 2.64 14.11 -15.66
N ASN A 424 2.79 12.99 -16.39
CA ASN A 424 3.94 12.81 -17.29
C ASN A 424 3.84 13.76 -18.49
N ASP A 425 4.73 14.76 -18.52
CA ASP A 425 4.84 15.73 -19.60
C ASP A 425 6.04 15.40 -20.48
N LYS A 426 5.75 14.92 -21.70
CA LYS A 426 6.78 14.55 -22.69
C LYS A 426 7.51 15.75 -23.29
N THR A 427 7.07 16.98 -23.02
CA THR A 427 7.74 18.20 -23.51
C THR A 427 8.93 18.61 -22.64
N LEU A 428 9.04 18.06 -21.43
CA LEU A 428 10.12 18.38 -20.50
C LEU A 428 11.44 17.72 -20.89
N THR A 429 12.54 18.44 -20.67
CA THR A 429 13.87 17.82 -20.75
C THR A 429 14.07 16.84 -19.58
N VAL A 430 15.01 15.89 -19.71
CA VAL A 430 15.37 14.98 -18.60
C VAL A 430 15.78 15.77 -17.34
N LYS A 431 16.46 16.91 -17.53
CA LYS A 431 16.87 17.78 -16.42
C LYS A 431 15.66 18.34 -15.67
N ASP A 432 14.67 18.85 -16.40
CA ASP A 432 13.48 19.48 -15.82
C ASP A 432 12.56 18.44 -15.18
N ALA A 433 12.37 17.28 -15.82
CA ALA A 433 11.62 16.16 -15.26
C ALA A 433 12.27 15.58 -13.98
N CYS A 434 13.58 15.79 -13.77
CA CYS A 434 14.29 15.39 -12.55
C CYS A 434 14.22 16.44 -11.43
N ALA A 435 13.72 17.66 -11.69
CA ALA A 435 13.71 18.77 -10.74
C ALA A 435 12.48 18.77 -9.83
N ASP A 436 12.23 17.66 -9.13
CA ASP A 436 11.00 17.39 -8.35
C ASP A 436 11.05 17.86 -6.88
N SER A 437 11.94 18.80 -6.54
CA SER A 437 12.23 19.20 -5.17
C SER A 437 11.04 19.87 -4.45
N MET A 438 10.21 20.61 -5.18
CA MET A 438 9.04 21.30 -4.61
C MET A 438 7.83 20.39 -4.39
N ILE A 439 7.86 19.16 -4.92
CA ILE A 439 6.72 18.23 -4.87
C ILE A 439 7.12 16.96 -4.11
N ARG A 440 7.95 16.10 -4.72
CA ARG A 440 8.26 14.76 -4.20
C ARG A 440 9.22 14.79 -3.01
N GLU A 441 10.25 15.62 -3.06
CA GLU A 441 11.17 15.79 -1.93
C GLU A 441 10.43 16.36 -0.70
N ASP A 442 9.69 17.46 -0.87
CA ASP A 442 8.91 18.09 0.19
C ASP A 442 7.83 17.14 0.77
N TYR A 443 7.15 16.40 -0.10
CA TYR A 443 6.18 15.38 0.30
C TYR A 443 6.80 14.34 1.25
N HIS A 444 7.95 13.75 0.88
CA HIS A 444 8.61 12.76 1.72
C HIS A 444 9.16 13.35 3.02
N LYS A 445 9.70 14.58 3.00
CA LYS A 445 10.11 15.29 4.22
C LYS A 445 8.96 15.43 5.20
N ARG A 446 7.79 15.90 4.73
CA ARG A 446 6.60 16.07 5.57
C ARG A 446 6.13 14.74 6.15
N HIS A 447 6.06 13.69 5.34
CA HIS A 447 5.65 12.36 5.80
C HIS A 447 6.58 11.80 6.88
N LEU A 448 7.90 11.93 6.71
CA LEU A 448 8.87 11.50 7.71
C LEU A 448 8.74 12.30 9.02
N VAL A 449 8.47 13.61 8.94
CA VAL A 449 8.19 14.44 10.13
C VAL A 449 6.92 13.98 10.85
N TYR A 450 5.83 13.68 10.12
CA TYR A 450 4.60 13.19 10.74
C TYR A 450 4.74 11.78 11.32
N LEU A 451 5.54 10.91 10.70
CA LEU A 451 5.90 9.62 11.30
C LEU A 451 6.69 9.79 12.59
N LEU A 452 7.67 10.70 12.61
CA LEU A 452 8.39 11.02 13.85
C LEU A 452 7.45 11.57 14.93
N LYS A 453 6.50 12.43 14.56
CA LYS A 453 5.46 12.92 15.48
C LYS A 453 4.60 11.77 16.01
N ALA A 454 4.19 10.83 15.17
CA ALA A 454 3.43 9.64 15.59
C ALA A 454 4.24 8.76 16.55
N MET A 455 5.54 8.55 16.29
CA MET A 455 6.43 7.80 17.18
C MET A 455 6.66 8.50 18.53
N LYS A 456 6.65 9.84 18.55
CA LYS A 456 6.81 10.66 19.76
C LYS A 456 5.48 11.02 20.44
N TYR A 457 4.34 10.53 19.94
CA TYR A 457 3.03 10.91 20.46
C TYR A 457 2.85 10.41 21.91
N LYS A 458 2.56 11.34 22.83
CA LYS A 458 2.70 11.10 24.28
C LYS A 458 1.77 10.02 24.85
N GLN A 459 0.56 9.91 24.30
CA GLN A 459 -0.45 9.01 24.88
C GLN A 459 -0.25 7.57 24.38
N VAL A 460 -0.19 7.41 23.06
CA VAL A 460 0.00 6.11 22.40
C VAL A 460 1.03 6.29 21.28
N PRO A 461 2.33 6.07 21.56
CA PRO A 461 3.36 6.22 20.55
C PRO A 461 3.26 5.11 19.51
N ALA A 462 3.33 5.48 18.23
CA ALA A 462 3.32 4.51 17.14
C ALA A 462 4.66 3.75 17.06
N ASN A 463 4.62 2.42 17.04
CA ASN A 463 5.80 1.56 16.91
C ASN A 463 6.21 1.36 15.44
N VAL A 464 6.63 2.45 14.79
CA VAL A 464 7.11 2.44 13.41
C VAL A 464 8.54 1.88 13.34
N LYS A 465 8.76 0.91 12.46
CA LYS A 465 10.06 0.22 12.30
C LYS A 465 10.77 0.56 10.99
N GLY A 466 10.06 1.05 9.99
CA GLY A 466 10.65 1.35 8.71
C GLY A 466 9.74 2.18 7.81
N TYR A 467 10.36 2.77 6.79
CA TYR A 467 9.73 3.59 5.78
C TYR A 467 10.25 3.16 4.42
N PHE A 468 9.35 2.73 3.54
CA PHE A 468 9.63 2.37 2.17
C PHE A 468 9.02 3.43 1.26
N VAL A 469 9.88 4.14 0.52
CA VAL A 469 9.42 4.99 -0.57
C VAL A 469 8.83 4.10 -1.65
N TRP A 470 7.65 4.45 -2.18
CA TRP A 470 7.30 3.98 -3.51
C TRP A 470 7.44 5.12 -4.53
N SER A 471 8.14 4.89 -5.64
CA SER A 471 8.86 3.66 -6.03
C SER A 471 10.35 3.89 -6.17
N TRP A 472 11.14 2.82 -6.25
CA TRP A 472 12.55 2.93 -6.61
C TRP A 472 12.71 3.66 -7.95
N CYS A 473 11.99 3.23 -8.98
CA CYS A 473 12.04 3.81 -10.31
C CYS A 473 10.65 3.98 -10.91
N ASP A 474 10.53 4.92 -11.86
CA ASP A 474 9.31 5.05 -12.66
C ASP A 474 8.97 3.69 -13.29
N ASN A 475 7.70 3.30 -13.20
CA ASN A 475 7.27 1.95 -13.56
C ASN A 475 5.88 2.00 -14.21
N PHE A 476 5.26 0.83 -14.40
CA PHE A 476 3.93 0.72 -15.02
C PHE A 476 2.86 0.93 -13.95
N GLU A 477 2.09 2.01 -14.07
CA GLU A 477 1.09 2.42 -13.08
C GLU A 477 -0.32 1.99 -13.53
N TRP A 478 -0.49 0.68 -13.70
CA TRP A 478 -1.79 0.04 -13.90
C TRP A 478 -2.59 0.63 -15.08
N ALA A 479 -3.83 1.07 -14.84
CA ALA A 479 -4.74 1.60 -15.87
C ALA A 479 -4.19 2.83 -16.61
N VAL A 480 -3.25 3.57 -16.02
CA VAL A 480 -2.64 4.76 -16.64
C VAL A 480 -1.30 4.48 -17.31
N GLY A 481 -0.85 3.22 -17.33
CA GLY A 481 0.36 2.80 -18.03
C GLY A 481 1.62 3.54 -17.57
N TYR A 482 2.40 4.06 -18.51
CA TYR A 482 3.62 4.83 -18.22
C TYR A 482 3.41 6.35 -18.22
N THR A 483 2.15 6.81 -18.07
CA THR A 483 1.79 8.24 -18.12
C THR A 483 1.88 8.95 -16.76
N VAL A 484 2.28 8.25 -15.71
CA VAL A 484 2.53 8.80 -14.36
C VAL A 484 3.87 8.25 -13.84
N ARG A 485 4.60 9.04 -13.07
CA ARG A 485 5.98 8.76 -12.64
C ARG A 485 6.14 8.86 -11.12
N PHE A 486 6.24 7.72 -10.45
CA PHE A 486 6.41 7.66 -8.98
C PHE A 486 7.84 7.44 -8.50
N GLY A 487 8.79 7.16 -9.39
CA GLY A 487 10.12 6.72 -8.98
C GLY A 487 10.98 7.83 -8.39
N LEU A 488 11.85 7.47 -7.44
CA LEU A 488 13.05 8.24 -7.11
C LEU A 488 14.02 8.30 -8.30
N MET A 489 14.05 7.22 -9.08
CA MET A 489 14.82 7.14 -10.32
C MET A 489 13.90 7.40 -11.52
N TYR A 490 14.21 8.44 -12.29
CA TYR A 490 13.64 8.64 -13.62
C TYR A 490 14.06 7.47 -14.53
N VAL A 491 13.09 6.93 -15.28
CA VAL A 491 13.34 5.92 -16.31
C VAL A 491 13.14 6.53 -17.69
N ASP A 492 14.21 6.51 -18.47
CA ASP A 492 14.19 6.90 -19.87
C ASP A 492 13.68 5.74 -20.73
N TYR A 493 12.39 5.75 -21.04
CA TYR A 493 11.75 4.67 -21.82
C TYR A 493 12.27 4.58 -23.26
N GLU A 494 12.81 5.66 -23.81
CA GLU A 494 13.32 5.72 -25.18
C GLU A 494 14.78 5.28 -25.25
N ASN A 495 15.54 5.47 -24.17
CA ASN A 495 16.95 5.09 -24.09
C ASN A 495 17.18 3.86 -23.21
N GLN A 496 16.76 2.68 -23.71
CA GLN A 496 17.01 1.38 -23.07
C GLN A 496 16.65 1.32 -21.57
N GLN A 497 15.65 2.10 -21.15
CA GLN A 497 15.24 2.20 -19.74
C GLN A 497 16.39 2.65 -18.83
N LYS A 498 17.24 3.58 -19.27
CA LYS A 498 18.33 4.10 -18.44
C LYS A 498 17.78 4.82 -17.19
N ARG A 499 18.47 4.69 -16.07
CA ARG A 499 18.08 5.27 -14.77
C ARG A 499 18.82 6.58 -14.51
N TYR A 500 18.08 7.62 -14.15
CA TYR A 500 18.62 8.92 -13.74
C TYR A 500 18.07 9.31 -12.36
N PRO A 501 18.93 9.65 -11.37
CA PRO A 501 18.43 10.03 -10.05
C PRO A 501 17.73 11.40 -10.12
N LYS A 502 16.49 11.49 -9.62
CA LYS A 502 15.78 12.76 -9.45
C LYS A 502 16.32 13.56 -8.25
N ALA A 503 15.89 14.80 -8.08
CA ALA A 503 16.29 15.62 -6.93
C ALA A 503 15.92 14.94 -5.59
N SER A 504 14.74 14.33 -5.52
CA SER A 504 14.30 13.49 -4.38
C SER A 504 15.27 12.34 -4.05
N ALA A 505 15.81 11.63 -5.04
CA ALA A 505 16.83 10.57 -4.84
C ALA A 505 18.14 11.13 -4.25
N ILE A 506 18.57 12.28 -4.77
CA ILE A 506 19.78 12.97 -4.29
C ILE A 506 19.59 13.45 -2.86
N TRP A 507 18.41 13.96 -2.53
CA TRP A 507 18.05 14.35 -1.17
C TRP A 507 18.07 13.15 -0.22
N PHE A 508 17.43 12.02 -0.57
CA PHE A 508 17.44 10.80 0.25
C PHE A 508 18.87 10.31 0.51
N ALA A 509 19.73 10.31 -0.50
CA ALA A 509 21.14 9.92 -0.32
C ALA A 509 21.85 10.78 0.72
N LYS A 510 21.66 12.10 0.68
CA LYS A 510 22.24 13.03 1.67
C LYS A 510 21.65 12.81 3.07
N PHE A 511 20.33 12.66 3.14
CA PHE A 511 19.59 12.43 4.38
C PHE A 511 20.06 11.16 5.10
N LEU A 512 20.37 10.10 4.34
CA LEU A 512 20.89 8.82 4.84
C LEU A 512 22.41 8.83 5.07
N GLY A 513 23.08 9.97 4.89
CA GLY A 513 24.52 10.12 5.12
C GLY A 513 25.42 9.58 4.00
N SER A 514 24.87 9.27 2.82
CA SER A 514 25.67 8.85 1.66
C SER A 514 26.47 10.00 1.07
N LYS A 515 27.77 9.75 0.83
CA LYS A 515 28.72 10.73 0.26
C LYS A 515 28.71 10.77 -1.27
N LYS A 516 28.18 9.74 -1.96
CA LYS A 516 28.17 9.67 -3.43
C LYS A 516 27.14 8.65 -3.94
N LEU A 517 26.19 9.11 -4.77
CA LEU A 517 25.32 8.24 -5.56
C LEU A 517 26.11 7.65 -6.74
N VAL A 518 26.07 6.33 -6.89
CA VAL A 518 26.61 5.65 -8.07
C VAL A 518 25.61 5.84 -9.22
N ARG A 519 26.09 6.25 -10.41
CA ARG A 519 25.27 6.35 -11.61
C ARG A 519 25.22 4.98 -12.30
N ALA A 520 24.06 4.61 -12.86
CA ALA A 520 23.98 3.46 -13.76
C ALA A 520 24.86 3.70 -14.99
N ASN A 521 25.66 2.70 -15.37
CA ASN A 521 26.44 2.72 -16.60
C ASN A 521 25.51 2.77 -17.82
#